data_AF-A0A402AR27-F1
#
_entry.id   AF-A0A402AR27-F1
#
_cell.length_a   1.000
_cell.length_b   1.000
_cell.length_c   1.000
_cell.angle_alpha   90.00
_cell.angle_beta   90.00
_cell.angle_gamma   90.00
#
_symmetry.space_group_name_H-M   'P 1'
#
loop_
_entity.id
_entity.type
_entity.pdbx_description
1 polymer ?
#
loop_
_entity_poly.entity_id
_entity_poly.type
_entity_poly.pdbx_seq_one_letter_code
_entity_poly.pdbx_strand_id
1 'polypeptide(L)'
;MELNYQIIPRTVHKLRELLLELMELVIAAGGRFYLAKDSLLTNSLYRRSIGDAAVEAFLQLKQIYDPDMLFQSNLFRRVLQVSGSEIGRGLAQIEL
;
A
#
# COMPACT_ATOMS: atom_id res chain seq x y z
N MET A 1 9.69 -2.63 -23.86
CA MET A 1 8.69 -3.63 -24.29
C MET A 1 7.46 -3.41 -23.44
N GLU A 2 6.36 -2.98 -24.04
CA GLU A 2 5.08 -2.80 -23.35
C GLU A 2 4.18 -3.99 -23.69
N LEU A 3 3.58 -4.59 -22.67
CA LEU A 3 2.68 -5.72 -22.82
C LEU A 3 1.24 -5.19 -22.88
N ASN A 4 0.67 -5.15 -24.08
CA ASN A 4 -0.65 -4.58 -24.31
C ASN A 4 -1.69 -5.70 -24.49
N TYR A 5 -2.14 -6.26 -23.38
CA TYR A 5 -3.19 -7.29 -23.36
C TYR A 5 -4.57 -6.64 -23.20
N GLN A 6 -5.57 -7.11 -23.95
CA GLN A 6 -6.95 -6.69 -23.71
C GLN A 6 -7.42 -7.20 -22.35
N ILE A 7 -7.78 -6.27 -21.47
CA ILE A 7 -8.40 -6.57 -20.19
C ILE A 7 -9.91 -6.49 -20.37
N ILE A 8 -10.59 -7.65 -20.33
CA ILE A 8 -12.05 -7.70 -20.32
C ILE A 8 -12.58 -7.74 -18.88
N PRO A 9 -13.76 -7.17 -18.58
CA PRO A 9 -14.28 -7.08 -17.20
C PRO A 9 -14.29 -8.42 -16.45
N ARG A 10 -14.62 -9.52 -17.15
CA ARG A 10 -14.64 -10.87 -16.59
C ARG A 10 -13.28 -11.34 -16.05
N THR A 11 -12.18 -10.83 -16.58
CA THR A 11 -10.82 -11.25 -16.22
C THR A 11 -10.11 -10.32 -15.25
N VAL A 12 -10.64 -9.11 -15.01
CA VAL A 12 -10.03 -8.11 -14.12
C VAL A 12 -9.83 -8.67 -12.71
N HIS A 13 -10.81 -9.41 -12.18
CA HIS A 13 -10.72 -10.00 -10.85
C HIS A 13 -9.59 -11.01 -10.75
N LYS A 14 -9.51 -11.96 -11.69
CA LYS A 14 -8.45 -12.96 -11.74
C LYS A 14 -7.06 -12.35 -11.92
N LEU A 15 -6.96 -11.31 -12.75
CA LEU A 15 -5.70 -10.59 -12.94
C LEU A 15 -5.27 -9.89 -11.64
N ARG A 16 -6.22 -9.27 -10.92
CA ARG A 16 -5.94 -8.66 -9.62
C ARG A 16 -5.49 -9.69 -8.59
N GLU A 17 -6.15 -10.85 -8.51
CA GLU A 17 -5.74 -11.95 -7.62
C GLU A 17 -4.32 -12.42 -7.93
N LEU A 18 -4.01 -12.68 -9.19
CA LEU A 18 -2.66 -13.06 -9.63
C LEU A 18 -1.61 -11.99 -9.26
N LEU A 19 -1.93 -10.71 -9.49
CA LEU A 19 -1.01 -9.62 -9.16
C LEU A 19 -0.78 -9.52 -7.64
N LEU A 20 -1.81 -9.76 -6.81
CA LEU A 20 -1.66 -9.81 -5.36
C LEU A 20 -0.79 -10.98 -4.92
N GLU A 21 -0.97 -12.18 -5.49
CA GLU A 21 -0.12 -13.34 -5.22
C GLU A 21 1.35 -13.08 -5.60
N LEU A 22 1.59 -12.45 -6.76
CA LEU A 22 2.93 -12.04 -7.16
C LEU A 22 3.51 -11.00 -6.20
N MET A 23 2.70 -10.08 -5.69
CA MET A 23 3.18 -9.10 -4.72
C MET A 23 3.62 -9.77 -3.42
N GLU A 24 2.87 -10.76 -2.95
CA GLU A 24 3.22 -11.55 -1.77
C GLU A 24 4.57 -12.27 -1.96
N LEU A 25 4.81 -12.87 -3.13
CA LEU A 25 6.08 -13.52 -3.45
C LEU A 25 7.25 -12.53 -3.45
N VAL A 26 7.06 -11.33 -4.02
CA VAL A 26 8.08 -10.27 -4.00
C VAL A 26 8.39 -9.85 -2.56
N ILE A 27 7.38 -9.65 -1.73
CA ILE A 27 7.56 -9.29 -0.31
C ILE A 27 8.31 -10.40 0.44
N ALA A 28 7.90 -11.67 0.26
CA ALA A 28 8.53 -12.82 0.89
C ALA A 28 10.01 -12.95 0.48
N ALA A 29 10.37 -12.55 -0.73
CA ALA A 29 11.75 -12.51 -1.22
C ALA A 29 12.54 -11.25 -0.77
N GLY A 30 11.95 -10.37 0.06
CA GLY A 30 12.58 -9.12 0.51
C GLY A 30 12.56 -7.99 -0.53
N GLY A 31 11.70 -8.11 -1.53
CA GLY A 31 11.56 -7.14 -2.62
C GLY A 31 10.80 -5.87 -2.22
N ARG A 32 11.06 -4.80 -2.98
CA ARG A 32 10.50 -3.46 -2.76
C ARG A 32 9.68 -3.00 -3.95
N PHE A 33 8.55 -2.34 -3.70
CA PHE A 33 7.73 -1.76 -4.77
C PHE A 33 8.05 -0.31 -5.07
N TYR A 34 7.99 0.03 -6.35
CA TYR A 34 8.13 1.40 -6.83
C TYR A 34 6.76 2.06 -7.05
N LEU A 35 6.46 3.05 -6.22
CA LEU A 35 5.16 3.73 -6.16
C LEU A 35 4.70 4.35 -7.49
N ALA A 36 5.62 4.83 -8.33
CA ALA A 36 5.25 5.47 -9.60
C ALA A 36 4.74 4.48 -10.67
N LYS A 37 4.76 3.18 -10.39
CA LYS A 37 4.31 2.12 -11.31
C LYS A 37 3.15 1.30 -10.77
N ASP A 38 2.62 1.63 -9.60
CA ASP A 38 1.62 0.82 -8.93
C ASP A 38 0.24 1.48 -8.77
N SER A 39 -0.79 0.71 -9.06
CA SER A 39 -2.20 1.05 -8.82
C SER A 39 -2.93 0.10 -7.85
N LEU A 40 -2.28 -0.95 -7.33
CA LEU A 40 -2.92 -2.00 -6.51
C LEU A 40 -2.39 -2.11 -5.07
N LEU A 41 -1.20 -1.62 -4.75
CA LEU A 41 -0.66 -1.61 -3.38
C LEU A 41 -1.64 -1.05 -2.36
N THR A 42 -1.68 -1.73 -1.22
CA THR A 42 -2.35 -1.28 -0.01
C THR A 42 -1.31 -0.77 0.98
N ASN A 43 -1.77 -0.07 2.02
CA ASN A 43 -0.93 0.33 3.14
C ASN A 43 -0.14 -0.86 3.73
N SER A 44 -0.84 -1.97 4.01
CA SER A 44 -0.25 -3.20 4.55
C SER A 44 0.82 -3.80 3.63
N LEU A 45 0.55 -3.95 2.33
CA LEU A 45 1.53 -4.49 1.38
C LEU A 45 2.79 -3.61 1.29
N TYR A 46 2.61 -2.30 1.26
CA TYR A 46 3.74 -1.39 1.15
C TYR A 46 4.60 -1.37 2.42
N ARG A 47 3.97 -1.37 3.61
CA ARG A 47 4.67 -1.50 4.89
C ARG A 47 5.47 -2.78 4.99
N ARG A 48 4.89 -3.93 4.60
CA ARG A 48 5.61 -5.21 4.58
C ARG A 48 6.76 -5.22 3.58
N SER A 49 6.65 -4.45 2.50
CA SER A 49 7.66 -4.36 1.44
C SER A 49 8.86 -3.47 1.81
N ILE A 50 8.63 -2.30 2.43
CA ILE A 50 9.70 -1.34 2.74
C ILE A 50 10.08 -1.27 4.23
N GLY A 51 9.24 -1.82 5.10
CA GLY A 51 9.38 -1.80 6.56
C GLY A 51 8.63 -0.64 7.21
N ASP A 52 8.03 -0.90 8.38
CA ASP A 52 7.28 0.10 9.15
C ASP A 52 8.14 1.30 9.53
N ALA A 53 9.39 1.08 9.94
CA ALA A 53 10.30 2.15 10.35
C ALA A 53 10.51 3.20 9.24
N ALA A 54 10.58 2.78 7.97
CA ALA A 54 10.73 3.70 6.85
C ALA A 54 9.45 4.51 6.59
N VAL A 55 8.28 3.87 6.72
CA VAL A 55 6.99 4.54 6.58
C VAL A 55 6.78 5.55 7.71
N GLU A 56 7.06 5.17 8.96
CA GLU A 56 6.95 6.07 10.12
C GLU A 56 7.92 7.24 10.03
N ALA A 57 9.17 7.02 9.64
CA ALA A 57 10.14 8.10 9.43
C ALA A 57 9.65 9.10 8.37
N PHE A 58 9.06 8.61 7.27
CA PHE A 58 8.45 9.48 6.27
C PHE A 58 7.25 10.27 6.81
N LEU A 59 6.34 9.62 7.55
CA LEU A 59 5.17 10.29 8.12
C LEU A 59 5.56 11.34 9.16
N GLN A 60 6.60 11.09 9.97
CA GLN A 60 7.16 12.07 10.90
C GLN A 60 7.72 13.29 10.16
N LEU A 61 8.52 13.08 9.11
CA LEU A 61 9.01 14.18 8.28
C LEU A 61 7.86 14.96 7.64
N LYS A 62 6.83 14.26 7.14
CA LYS A 62 5.65 14.90 6.59
C LYS A 62 4.94 15.76 7.62
N GLN A 63 4.80 15.31 8.86
CA GLN A 63 4.17 16.10 9.92
C GLN A 63 4.95 17.38 10.27
N ILE A 64 6.28 17.35 10.17
CA ILE A 64 7.13 18.53 10.41
C ILE A 64 6.93 19.59 9.32
N TYR A 65 6.88 19.17 8.05
CA TYR A 65 6.87 20.09 6.91
C TYR A 65 5.48 20.39 6.33
N ASP A 66 4.48 19.56 6.63
CA ASP A 66 3.09 19.68 6.17
C ASP A 66 2.13 19.32 7.31
N PRO A 67 2.13 20.10 8.43
CA PRO A 67 1.38 19.77 9.64
C PRO A 67 -0.13 19.76 9.42
N ASP A 68 -0.63 20.60 8.52
CA ASP A 68 -2.05 20.69 8.15
C ASP A 68 -2.43 19.68 7.05
N MET A 69 -1.49 18.83 6.63
CA MET A 69 -1.69 17.78 5.64
C MET A 69 -2.26 18.31 4.31
N LEU A 70 -1.78 19.46 3.83
CA LEU A 70 -2.22 20.09 2.58
C LEU A 70 -1.77 19.28 1.35
N PHE A 71 -0.60 18.65 1.41
CA PHE A 71 -0.03 17.90 0.29
C PHE A 71 -0.42 16.42 0.33
N GLN A 72 -1.54 16.08 -0.28
CA GLN A 72 -2.02 14.70 -0.37
C GLN A 72 -2.42 14.30 -1.78
N SER A 73 -2.20 13.03 -2.10
CA SER A 73 -2.68 12.38 -3.33
C SER A 73 -3.50 11.13 -3.00
N ASN A 74 -4.18 10.57 -4.00
CA ASN A 74 -4.85 9.27 -3.85
C ASN A 74 -3.85 8.16 -3.46
N LEU A 75 -2.61 8.25 -3.95
CA LEU A 75 -1.55 7.33 -3.56
C LEU A 75 -1.22 7.48 -2.07
N PHE A 76 -1.01 8.72 -1.60
CA PHE A 76 -0.73 8.97 -0.19
C PHE A 76 -1.82 8.40 0.72
N ARG A 77 -3.09 8.69 0.41
CA ARG A 77 -4.25 8.20 1.18
C ARG A 77 -4.36 6.67 1.17
N ARG A 78 -4.04 6.01 0.04
CA ARG A 78 -4.15 4.54 -0.10
C ARG A 78 -2.99 3.80 0.57
N VAL A 79 -1.77 4.32 0.44
CA VAL A 79 -0.54 3.55 0.68
C VAL A 79 0.19 3.97 1.96
N LEU A 80 0.06 5.22 2.40
CA LEU A 80 0.85 5.77 3.50
C LEU A 80 -0.03 6.13 4.71
N GLN A 81 -1.22 6.66 4.47
CA GLN A 81 -2.15 7.00 5.53
C GLN A 81 -2.87 5.76 6.04
N VAL A 82 -2.94 5.58 7.36
CA VAL A 82 -3.83 4.59 7.98
C VAL A 82 -5.21 5.22 8.03
N SER A 83 -6.17 4.60 7.34
CA SER A 83 -7.58 5.01 7.48
C SER A 83 -8.06 4.52 8.85
N GLY A 84 -8.77 5.35 9.61
CA GLY A 84 -9.21 5.05 10.99
C GLY A 84 -10.01 3.75 11.17
N SER A 85 -10.44 3.09 10.08
CA SER A 85 -11.04 1.76 10.08
C SER A 85 -10.08 0.62 10.46
N GLU A 86 -8.76 0.82 10.39
CA GLU A 86 -7.76 -0.18 10.84
C GLU A 86 -7.37 -0.01 12.32
N ILE A 87 -7.44 1.22 12.85
CA ILE A 87 -7.19 1.51 14.28
C ILE A 87 -8.26 0.82 15.16
N GLY A 88 -9.51 0.76 14.69
CA GLY A 88 -10.60 0.06 15.40
C GLY A 88 -10.47 -1.46 15.44
N ARG A 89 -9.73 -2.09 14.51
CA ARG A 89 -9.55 -3.56 14.49
C ARG A 89 -8.38 -4.04 15.36
N GLY A 90 -7.37 -3.20 15.60
CA GLY A 90 -6.27 -3.51 16.52
C GLY A 90 -6.68 -3.46 17.99
N LEU A 91 -7.57 -2.53 18.36
CA LEU A 91 -8.07 -2.43 19.74
C LEU A 91 -9.10 -3.52 20.09
N ALA A 92 -9.86 -4.01 19.10
CA ALA A 92 -10.83 -5.09 19.30
C ALA A 92 -10.21 -6.50 19.49
N GLN A 93 -8.89 -6.65 19.32
CA GLN A 93 -8.18 -7.93 19.55
C GLN A 93 -7.37 -7.95 20.86
N ILE A 94 -7.31 -6.84 21.60
CA ILE A 94 -6.62 -6.76 22.91
C ILE A 94 -7.61 -6.97 24.07
N GLU A 95 -8.91 -6.83 23.80
CA GLU A 95 -9.97 -7.28 24.71
C GLU A 95 -10.49 -8.65 24.28
N LEU A 96 -9.81 -9.72 24.69
CA LEU A 96 -10.36 -11.06 24.97
C LEU A 96 -9.28 -11.95 25.62
#